data_AF-A0A1S1QTL6-F1
#
_entry.id   AF-A0A1S1QTL6-F1
#
_cell.length_a   1.000
_cell.length_b   1.000
_cell.length_c   1.000
_cell.angle_alpha   90.00
_cell.angle_beta   90.00
_cell.angle_gamma   90.00
#
_symmetry.space_group_name_H-M   'P 1'
#
loop_
_entity.id
_entity.type
_entity.pdbx_description
1 polymer ?
#
loop_
_entity_poly.entity_id
_entity_poly.type
_entity_poly.pdbx_seq_one_letter_code
_entity_poly.pdbx_strand_id
1 'polypeptide(L)'
;MGAAAGDLHPVLSLLAGQLLRELELVATFTVVDRLDDPEPLTGHLLDRGLAITEALDALDAGTGPHAEDDAPPPHATDHAAGAASPGDHASQGDNGPVTPGRLAGTLLGIRSWIITADDPAAAEAAHLFAVALPAAADGGIPAAIDHLLELVARGHVLDPRSAGDVAGILVIASAAEPTPAQLRAPLAADLADEDGQPATVPAAWLTPLDVATPAATRIVTRILEAVLTARRDTLAAPDLDTWLVGLHTLSRLVAVAQTAVATALARPSVSVRAILAQLEEQRADVAALMVAFAGGSLPACLAYEDDVAAALAARLGTSTAGRRFRAERQLVPDELLVRPTPPHWFTPSWRVAAALRTRNGGAPPFVRAGPPRDVADHPGGLPQERDVAEVMAALATITELADAGSWHDGAVAAQRLVYDFPWCDVGHWKAAQCLRGLGQRQGALDAMVPAISLQPTQPVLWESLATCLDDLGEAASAELAQAVAERLAALDDESDAAPRTAGHESNDPGAADLEDLFDDAG
;
A
#
# COMPACT_ATOMS: atom_id res chain seq x y z
N MET A 1 -0.84 -37.82 3.39
CA MET A 1 -0.88 -36.68 2.44
C MET A 1 -2.29 -36.09 2.34
N GLY A 2 -2.92 -35.68 3.45
CA GLY A 2 -4.33 -35.25 3.40
C GLY A 2 -4.77 -34.34 4.55
N ALA A 3 -3.89 -33.51 5.10
CA ALA A 3 -4.23 -32.63 6.22
C ALA A 3 -3.72 -31.17 6.09
N ALA A 4 -3.21 -30.76 4.92
CA ALA A 4 -2.69 -29.41 4.70
C ALA A 4 -3.57 -28.53 3.78
N ALA A 5 -4.80 -28.97 3.47
CA ALA A 5 -5.68 -28.29 2.51
C ALA A 5 -6.74 -27.36 3.16
N GLY A 6 -6.81 -27.29 4.49
CA GLY A 6 -7.86 -26.55 5.21
C GLY A 6 -7.72 -25.02 5.17
N ASP A 7 -6.49 -24.51 5.15
CA ASP A 7 -6.24 -23.07 5.41
C ASP A 7 -6.07 -22.20 4.15
N LEU A 8 -5.99 -22.82 2.96
CA LEU A 8 -5.89 -22.10 1.68
C LEU A 8 -7.26 -21.72 1.08
N HIS A 9 -8.34 -22.36 1.53
CA HIS A 9 -9.68 -22.21 0.96
C HIS A 9 -10.30 -20.81 1.14
N PRO A 10 -10.17 -20.11 2.30
CA PRO A 10 -10.79 -18.79 2.48
C PRO A 10 -10.11 -17.70 1.66
N VAL A 11 -8.77 -17.77 1.53
CA VAL A 11 -7.96 -16.78 0.81
C VAL A 11 -8.16 -16.90 -0.69
N LEU A 12 -8.24 -18.12 -1.23
CA LEU A 12 -8.51 -18.35 -2.65
C LEU A 12 -9.95 -17.97 -3.03
N SER A 13 -10.94 -18.19 -2.15
CA SER A 13 -12.32 -17.73 -2.36
C SER A 13 -12.46 -16.21 -2.32
N LEU A 14 -11.71 -15.51 -1.46
CA LEU A 14 -11.67 -14.05 -1.41
C LEU A 14 -11.06 -13.47 -2.70
N LEU A 15 -9.93 -14.03 -3.15
CA LEU A 15 -9.23 -13.59 -4.36
C LEU A 15 -10.02 -13.91 -5.63
N ALA A 16 -10.65 -15.09 -5.72
CA ALA A 16 -11.52 -15.44 -6.82
C ALA A 16 -12.77 -14.53 -6.87
N GLY A 17 -13.37 -14.22 -5.72
CA GLY A 17 -14.52 -13.31 -5.62
C GLY A 17 -14.18 -11.85 -5.92
N GLN A 18 -12.93 -11.43 -5.74
CA GLN A 18 -12.46 -10.10 -6.14
C GLN A 18 -12.15 -10.05 -7.64
N LEU A 19 -11.53 -11.09 -8.20
CA LEU A 19 -11.26 -11.20 -9.63
C LEU A 19 -12.56 -11.32 -10.46
N LEU A 20 -13.55 -12.08 -9.98
CA LEU A 20 -14.88 -12.19 -10.61
C LEU A 20 -15.63 -10.86 -10.62
N ARG A 21 -15.56 -10.07 -9.54
CA ARG A 21 -16.19 -8.73 -9.48
C ARG A 21 -15.52 -7.73 -10.42
N GLU A 22 -14.20 -7.78 -10.56
CA GLU A 22 -13.46 -6.95 -11.54
C GLU A 22 -13.78 -7.38 -12.99
N LEU A 23 -13.93 -8.67 -13.25
CA LEU A 23 -14.31 -9.20 -14.58
C LEU A 23 -15.79 -8.94 -14.93
N GLU A 24 -16.72 -9.00 -13.96
CA GLU A 24 -18.12 -8.60 -14.16
C GLU A 24 -18.24 -7.11 -14.49
N LEU A 25 -17.38 -6.26 -13.92
CA LEU A 25 -17.33 -4.83 -14.25
C LEU A 25 -16.82 -4.60 -15.68
N VAL A 26 -15.78 -5.34 -16.10
CA VAL A 26 -15.29 -5.34 -17.49
C VAL A 26 -16.39 -5.81 -18.45
N ALA A 27 -17.15 -6.86 -18.11
CA ALA A 27 -18.27 -7.32 -18.94
C ALA A 27 -19.43 -6.31 -19.00
N THR A 28 -19.71 -5.62 -17.89
CA THR A 28 -20.82 -4.64 -17.80
C THR A 28 -20.54 -3.35 -18.56
N PHE A 29 -19.28 -2.89 -18.60
CA PHE A 29 -18.89 -1.66 -19.30
C PHE A 29 -18.49 -1.86 -20.77
N THR A 30 -18.02 -3.07 -21.16
CA THR A 30 -17.50 -3.29 -22.53
C THR A 30 -18.59 -3.63 -23.57
N VAL A 31 -19.81 -3.98 -23.16
CA VAL A 31 -20.81 -4.58 -24.08
C VAL A 31 -21.80 -3.58 -24.71
N VAL A 32 -21.88 -2.32 -24.29
CA VAL A 32 -23.04 -1.50 -24.68
C VAL A 32 -22.93 -0.78 -26.04
N ASP A 33 -21.79 -0.69 -26.73
CA ASP A 33 -21.79 0.17 -27.93
C ASP A 33 -21.01 -0.22 -29.20
N ARG A 34 -20.18 -1.27 -29.28
CA ARG A 34 -19.36 -1.49 -30.51
C ARG A 34 -18.95 -2.92 -30.88
N LEU A 35 -19.88 -3.88 -30.98
CA LEU A 35 -19.63 -5.12 -31.73
C LEU A 35 -20.85 -5.49 -32.58
N ASP A 36 -20.65 -5.63 -33.89
CA ASP A 36 -21.68 -6.09 -34.84
C ASP A 36 -21.94 -7.61 -34.74
N ASP A 37 -21.17 -8.36 -33.93
CA ASP A 37 -21.44 -9.78 -33.61
C ASP A 37 -20.73 -10.25 -32.31
N PRO A 38 -21.45 -10.38 -31.17
CA PRO A 38 -20.88 -10.75 -29.87
C PRO A 38 -20.86 -12.27 -29.56
N GLU A 39 -21.39 -13.14 -30.43
CA GLU A 39 -21.61 -14.56 -30.10
C GLU A 39 -20.35 -15.38 -29.72
N PRO A 40 -19.20 -15.29 -30.42
CA PRO A 40 -18.08 -16.19 -30.14
C PRO A 40 -17.30 -15.84 -28.85
N LEU A 41 -17.32 -14.58 -28.41
CA LEU A 41 -16.61 -14.15 -27.20
C LEU A 41 -17.45 -14.39 -25.93
N THR A 42 -18.76 -14.17 -26.03
CA THR A 42 -19.71 -14.35 -24.93
C THR A 42 -19.83 -15.84 -24.56
N GLY A 43 -19.87 -16.74 -25.55
CA GLY A 43 -19.88 -18.18 -25.32
C GLY A 43 -18.63 -18.70 -24.62
N HIS A 44 -17.43 -18.23 -25.03
CA HIS A 44 -16.17 -18.74 -24.46
C HIS A 44 -15.93 -18.29 -23.01
N LEU A 45 -16.43 -17.12 -22.62
CA LEU A 45 -16.36 -16.61 -21.25
C LEU A 45 -17.43 -17.24 -20.35
N LEU A 46 -18.64 -17.48 -20.86
CA LEU A 46 -19.69 -18.22 -20.15
C LEU A 46 -19.29 -19.67 -19.88
N ASP A 47 -18.73 -20.37 -20.88
CA ASP A 47 -18.29 -21.77 -20.73
C ASP A 47 -17.16 -21.90 -19.70
N ARG A 48 -16.25 -20.91 -19.64
CA ARG A 48 -15.18 -20.88 -18.62
C ARG A 48 -15.70 -20.52 -17.22
N GLY A 49 -16.66 -19.60 -17.13
CA GLY A 49 -17.31 -19.27 -15.86
C GLY A 49 -18.08 -20.46 -15.29
N LEU A 50 -18.84 -21.16 -16.14
CA LEU A 50 -19.61 -22.34 -15.74
C LEU A 50 -18.72 -23.49 -15.24
N ALA A 51 -17.60 -23.75 -15.93
CA ALA A 51 -16.63 -24.78 -15.54
C ALA A 51 -15.94 -24.48 -14.19
N ILE A 52 -15.80 -23.21 -13.81
CA ILE A 52 -15.26 -22.79 -12.50
C ILE A 52 -16.31 -22.98 -11.40
N THR A 53 -17.58 -22.63 -11.66
CA THR A 53 -18.68 -22.84 -10.70
C THR A 53 -18.91 -24.32 -10.43
N GLU A 54 -18.92 -25.16 -11.46
CA GLU A 54 -19.07 -26.62 -11.30
C GLU A 54 -17.90 -27.25 -10.52
N ALA A 55 -16.69 -26.72 -10.66
CA ALA A 55 -15.53 -27.16 -9.89
C ALA A 55 -15.62 -26.77 -8.40
N LEU A 56 -16.23 -25.63 -8.09
CA LEU A 56 -16.45 -25.15 -6.72
C LEU A 56 -17.60 -25.90 -6.02
N ASP A 57 -18.69 -26.18 -6.73
CA ASP A 57 -19.81 -26.97 -6.20
C ASP A 57 -19.40 -28.43 -5.90
N ALA A 58 -18.48 -28.98 -6.70
CA ALA A 58 -17.89 -30.30 -6.46
C ALA A 58 -16.98 -30.34 -5.22
N LEU A 59 -16.43 -29.20 -4.80
CA LEU A 59 -15.63 -29.04 -3.58
C LEU A 59 -16.53 -28.92 -2.34
N ASP A 60 -17.68 -28.25 -2.44
CA ASP A 60 -18.64 -28.06 -1.34
C ASP A 60 -19.48 -29.33 -1.01
N ALA A 61 -19.63 -30.27 -1.95
CA ALA A 61 -20.43 -31.48 -1.74
C ALA A 61 -19.80 -32.54 -0.80
N GLY A 62 -18.56 -32.32 -0.31
CA GLY A 62 -17.84 -33.22 0.59
C GLY A 62 -18.24 -33.07 2.07
N THR A 63 -19.38 -33.64 2.47
CA THR A 63 -19.95 -33.52 3.83
C THR A 63 -19.35 -34.48 4.88
N GLY A 64 -19.32 -34.01 6.13
CA GLY A 64 -19.24 -34.81 7.38
C GLY A 64 -19.76 -34.00 8.60
N PRO A 65 -20.38 -34.61 9.63
CA PRO A 65 -21.70 -34.17 10.11
C PRO A 65 -21.80 -33.54 11.52
N HIS A 66 -22.95 -32.87 11.71
CA HIS A 66 -23.64 -32.30 12.90
C HIS A 66 -23.27 -32.74 14.34
N ALA A 67 -23.41 -31.77 15.27
CA ALA A 67 -24.08 -31.96 16.55
C ALA A 67 -24.71 -30.64 17.06
N GLU A 68 -26.03 -30.65 17.24
CA GLU A 68 -26.85 -29.72 18.05
C GLU A 68 -26.60 -30.01 19.55
N ASP A 69 -26.63 -29.00 20.45
CA ASP A 69 -27.72 -28.83 21.44
C ASP A 69 -27.50 -27.65 22.43
N ASP A 70 -28.65 -27.11 22.86
CA ASP A 70 -29.01 -26.44 24.12
C ASP A 70 -28.56 -25.03 24.57
N ALA A 71 -29.58 -24.29 25.03
CA ALA A 71 -29.59 -23.03 25.80
C ALA A 71 -30.59 -23.19 26.97
N PRO A 72 -30.84 -22.21 27.88
CA PRO A 72 -30.04 -21.26 28.69
C PRO A 72 -30.48 -21.39 30.20
N PRO A 73 -30.66 -20.39 31.11
CA PRO A 73 -30.21 -18.98 31.34
C PRO A 73 -29.78 -18.74 32.85
N PRO A 74 -30.10 -17.61 33.56
CA PRO A 74 -29.71 -16.18 33.47
C PRO A 74 -29.03 -15.67 34.78
N HIS A 75 -28.57 -14.40 34.85
CA HIS A 75 -28.79 -13.51 36.03
C HIS A 75 -28.43 -12.04 35.74
N ALA A 76 -29.22 -11.15 36.35
CA ALA A 76 -29.13 -9.69 36.36
C ALA A 76 -28.24 -9.16 37.49
N THR A 77 -27.77 -7.90 37.40
CA THR A 77 -28.05 -6.83 38.40
C THR A 77 -27.36 -5.50 38.04
N ASP A 78 -28.04 -4.43 38.48
CA ASP A 78 -27.73 -2.99 38.43
C ASP A 78 -26.39 -2.58 39.07
N HIS A 79 -25.84 -1.43 38.69
CA HIS A 79 -25.67 -0.29 39.62
C HIS A 79 -25.31 1.04 38.92
N ALA A 80 -25.71 2.11 39.60
CA ALA A 80 -25.84 3.49 39.16
C ALA A 80 -24.59 4.39 39.36
N ALA A 81 -24.65 5.51 38.65
CA ALA A 81 -24.30 6.88 39.06
C ALA A 81 -22.83 7.31 39.25
N GLY A 82 -22.48 8.40 38.56
CA GLY A 82 -21.32 9.24 38.86
C GLY A 82 -21.22 10.46 37.94
N ALA A 83 -22.05 11.49 38.19
CA ALA A 83 -21.94 12.79 37.56
C ALA A 83 -20.82 13.62 38.21
N ALA A 84 -19.94 14.21 37.40
CA ALA A 84 -19.06 15.31 37.80
C ALA A 84 -18.97 16.32 36.65
N SER A 85 -19.27 17.58 36.98
CA SER A 85 -19.20 18.75 36.10
C SER A 85 -17.78 19.34 36.05
N PRO A 86 -17.46 20.20 35.06
CA PRO A 86 -16.12 20.47 34.57
C PRO A 86 -15.42 21.61 35.33
N GLY A 87 -14.09 21.53 35.39
CA GLY A 87 -13.22 22.57 35.92
C GLY A 87 -12.18 22.98 34.88
N ASP A 88 -12.25 24.25 34.49
CA ASP A 88 -11.31 25.00 33.68
C ASP A 88 -9.83 24.70 33.99
N HIS A 89 -9.01 24.51 32.95
CA HIS A 89 -7.68 25.10 32.86
C HIS A 89 -7.22 25.20 31.38
N ALA A 90 -7.46 26.38 30.80
CA ALA A 90 -6.69 26.89 29.69
C ALA A 90 -5.49 27.70 30.22
N SER A 91 -4.27 27.35 29.81
CA SER A 91 -3.15 28.29 29.61
C SER A 91 -1.98 27.52 28.97
N GLN A 92 -1.72 27.73 27.68
CA GLN A 92 -0.66 28.61 27.13
C GLN A 92 0.68 27.90 26.86
N GLY A 93 1.12 28.01 25.60
CA GLY A 93 2.42 27.62 25.04
C GLY A 93 2.27 26.47 24.03
N ASP A 94 2.75 26.49 22.80
CA ASP A 94 3.51 27.46 22.02
C ASP A 94 3.45 27.03 20.54
N ASN A 95 3.56 27.99 19.63
CA ASN A 95 3.56 27.84 18.17
C ASN A 95 4.83 27.11 17.65
N GLY A 96 4.92 25.80 17.84
CA GLY A 96 5.90 24.94 17.15
C GLY A 96 5.36 24.38 15.82
N PRO A 97 6.22 24.05 14.84
CA PRO A 97 5.79 23.36 13.61
C PRO A 97 5.10 22.05 13.98
N VAL A 98 3.96 21.78 13.35
CA VAL A 98 3.22 20.52 13.53
C VAL A 98 4.12 19.38 13.04
N THR A 99 4.71 18.62 13.97
CA THR A 99 5.48 17.43 13.62
C THR A 99 4.53 16.30 13.19
N PRO A 100 4.94 15.41 12.27
CA PRO A 100 4.14 14.26 11.84
C PRO A 100 3.60 13.41 13.01
N GLY A 101 4.36 13.29 14.10
CA GLY A 101 3.93 12.56 15.31
C GLY A 101 2.78 13.23 16.08
N ARG A 102 2.64 14.56 16.05
CA ARG A 102 1.53 15.28 16.70
C ARG A 102 0.24 15.19 15.89
N LEU A 103 0.37 15.14 14.57
CA LEU A 103 -0.74 14.82 13.67
C LEU A 103 -1.19 13.37 13.87
N ALA A 104 -0.26 12.41 13.89
CA ALA A 104 -0.56 10.99 14.16
C ALA A 104 -1.23 10.77 15.53
N GLY A 105 -0.78 11.47 16.58
CA GLY A 105 -1.41 11.41 17.91
C GLY A 105 -2.83 12.00 17.96
N THR A 106 -3.13 12.99 17.11
CA THR A 106 -4.48 13.55 16.98
C THR A 106 -5.38 12.64 16.13
N LEU A 107 -4.82 11.95 15.13
CA LEU A 107 -5.54 11.00 14.27
C LEU A 107 -5.85 9.67 15.00
N LEU A 108 -4.99 9.24 15.93
CA LEU A 108 -5.17 8.01 16.72
C LEU A 108 -6.01 8.21 17.99
N GLY A 109 -6.28 9.46 18.39
CA GLY A 109 -7.01 9.82 19.61
C GLY A 109 -8.53 9.95 19.47
N ILE A 110 -9.08 9.92 18.26
CA ILE A 110 -10.52 10.15 18.02
C ILE A 110 -11.23 8.78 17.89
N ARG A 111 -11.47 8.14 19.03
CA ARG A 111 -12.31 6.94 19.15
C ARG A 111 -13.78 7.33 19.31
N SER A 112 -14.48 7.67 18.23
CA SER A 112 -15.93 7.39 18.05
C SER A 112 -16.51 8.08 16.81
N TRP A 113 -16.63 7.35 15.70
CA TRP A 113 -17.67 7.58 14.70
C TRP A 113 -18.25 6.23 14.33
N ILE A 114 -19.53 6.01 14.64
CA ILE A 114 -20.25 4.81 14.20
C ILE A 114 -20.93 5.16 12.87
N ILE A 115 -20.17 4.99 11.79
CA ILE A 115 -20.68 4.24 10.65
C ILE A 115 -20.51 2.78 11.08
N THR A 116 -21.54 1.95 11.01
CA THR A 116 -21.54 0.57 11.54
C THR A 116 -20.20 -0.10 11.29
N ALA A 117 -19.52 -0.50 12.37
CA ALA A 117 -18.10 -0.83 12.45
C ALA A 117 -17.63 -2.03 11.60
N ASP A 118 -18.48 -2.52 10.70
CA ASP A 118 -18.23 -3.68 9.85
C ASP A 118 -17.62 -3.31 8.48
N ASP A 119 -17.72 -2.03 8.05
CA ASP A 119 -17.13 -1.58 6.77
C ASP A 119 -15.94 -0.62 6.98
N PRO A 120 -14.69 -1.12 6.86
CA PRO A 120 -13.49 -0.29 7.01
C PRO A 120 -13.39 0.84 5.97
N ALA A 121 -13.96 0.68 4.77
CA ALA A 121 -13.91 1.73 3.75
C ALA A 121 -14.76 2.95 4.14
N ALA A 122 -15.91 2.70 4.77
CA ALA A 122 -16.80 3.76 5.23
C ALA A 122 -16.22 4.49 6.45
N ALA A 123 -15.58 3.78 7.37
CA ALA A 123 -14.86 4.39 8.50
C ALA A 123 -13.72 5.30 8.02
N GLU A 124 -12.95 4.85 7.02
CA GLU A 124 -11.91 5.67 6.39
C GLU A 124 -12.51 6.91 5.70
N ALA A 125 -13.61 6.76 4.94
CA ALA A 125 -14.27 7.88 4.28
C ALA A 125 -14.72 8.96 5.28
N ALA A 126 -15.30 8.58 6.42
CA ALA A 126 -15.65 9.53 7.48
C ALA A 126 -14.43 10.26 8.04
N HIS A 127 -13.34 9.53 8.27
CA HIS A 127 -12.09 10.13 8.74
C HIS A 127 -11.54 11.15 7.73
N LEU A 128 -11.49 10.79 6.45
CA LEU A 128 -11.04 11.69 5.38
C LEU A 128 -11.94 12.92 5.25
N PHE A 129 -13.26 12.75 5.40
CA PHE A 129 -14.20 13.85 5.42
C PHE A 129 -13.90 14.81 6.59
N ALA A 130 -13.69 14.28 7.78
CA ALA A 130 -13.34 15.07 8.97
C ALA A 130 -12.03 15.85 8.80
N VAL A 131 -11.02 15.25 8.15
CA VAL A 131 -9.73 15.91 7.87
C VAL A 131 -9.85 16.97 6.77
N ALA A 132 -10.73 16.77 5.78
CA ALA A 132 -10.94 17.71 4.68
C ALA A 132 -11.80 18.94 5.06
N LEU A 133 -12.74 18.79 6.00
CA LEU A 133 -13.68 19.85 6.38
C LEU A 133 -13.02 21.12 6.96
N PRO A 134 -11.98 21.08 7.81
CA PRO A 134 -11.25 22.26 8.23
C PRO A 134 -10.67 23.06 7.05
N ALA A 135 -10.07 22.38 6.07
CA ALA A 135 -9.59 23.03 4.85
C ALA A 135 -10.76 23.66 4.06
N ALA A 136 -11.93 23.03 4.05
CA ALA A 136 -13.15 23.58 3.46
C ALA A 136 -13.62 24.85 4.18
N ALA A 137 -13.52 24.88 5.51
CA ALA A 137 -13.96 25.98 6.35
C ALA A 137 -13.09 27.24 6.21
N ASP A 138 -11.81 27.07 5.85
CA ASP A 138 -10.84 28.16 5.70
C ASP A 138 -10.69 28.63 4.25
N GLY A 139 -10.66 27.69 3.29
CA GLY A 139 -10.41 27.97 1.87
C GLY A 139 -11.56 27.59 0.92
N GLY A 140 -12.70 27.16 1.45
CA GLY A 140 -13.81 26.63 0.67
C GLY A 140 -13.57 25.20 0.17
N ILE A 141 -14.59 24.60 -0.46
CA ILE A 141 -14.53 23.25 -1.04
C ILE A 141 -13.29 23.01 -1.93
N PRO A 142 -12.82 23.96 -2.76
CA PRO A 142 -11.60 23.74 -3.54
C PRO A 142 -10.36 23.43 -2.69
N ALA A 143 -10.19 24.08 -1.53
CA ALA A 143 -9.06 23.81 -0.63
C ALA A 143 -9.17 22.44 0.06
N ALA A 144 -10.39 21.99 0.37
CA ALA A 144 -10.65 20.65 0.88
C ALA A 144 -10.25 19.56 -0.12
N ILE A 145 -10.58 19.78 -1.40
CA ILE A 145 -10.21 18.88 -2.50
C ILE A 145 -8.69 18.85 -2.67
N ASP A 146 -8.03 20.00 -2.68
CA ASP A 146 -6.57 20.07 -2.80
C ASP A 146 -5.88 19.31 -1.65
N HIS A 147 -6.37 19.48 -0.41
CA HIS A 147 -5.85 18.77 0.76
C HIS A 147 -6.06 17.26 0.68
N LEU A 148 -7.24 16.81 0.24
CA LEU A 148 -7.54 15.39 0.08
C LEU A 148 -6.65 14.74 -1.00
N LEU A 149 -6.46 15.41 -2.14
CA LEU A 149 -5.59 14.93 -3.21
C LEU A 149 -4.13 14.86 -2.76
N GLU A 150 -3.68 15.82 -1.94
CA GLU A 150 -2.35 15.81 -1.31
C GLU A 150 -2.17 14.60 -0.37
N LEU A 151 -3.17 14.29 0.47
CA LEU A 151 -3.14 13.08 1.32
C LEU A 151 -3.04 11.79 0.49
N VAL A 152 -3.81 11.71 -0.61
CA VAL A 152 -3.78 10.56 -1.52
C VAL A 152 -2.41 10.43 -2.20
N ALA A 153 -1.85 11.55 -2.68
CA ALA A 153 -0.56 11.59 -3.36
C ALA A 153 0.61 11.25 -2.43
N ARG A 154 0.50 11.58 -1.13
CA ARG A 154 1.47 11.19 -0.10
C ARG A 154 1.29 9.77 0.43
N GLY A 155 0.26 9.06 -0.02
CA GLY A 155 -0.03 7.70 0.43
C GLY A 155 -0.60 7.60 1.84
N HIS A 156 -1.15 8.69 2.39
CA HIS A 156 -1.82 8.70 3.70
C HIS A 156 -3.24 8.11 3.69
N VAL A 157 -3.74 7.79 2.50
CA VAL A 157 -5.02 7.11 2.30
C VAL A 157 -4.76 5.63 2.08
N LEU A 158 -5.49 4.73 2.71
CA LEU A 158 -5.43 3.29 2.49
C LEU A 158 -6.21 2.93 1.22
N ASP A 159 -7.52 3.20 1.18
CA ASP A 159 -8.35 2.99 -0.01
C ASP A 159 -8.60 4.31 -0.76
N PRO A 160 -8.02 4.51 -1.97
CA PRO A 160 -8.28 5.70 -2.77
C PRO A 160 -9.76 5.85 -3.17
N ARG A 161 -10.58 4.79 -3.11
CA ARG A 161 -12.03 4.89 -3.35
C ARG A 161 -12.74 5.68 -2.26
N SER A 162 -12.38 5.49 -0.99
CA SER A 162 -12.92 6.28 0.12
C SER A 162 -12.63 7.77 -0.05
N ALA A 163 -11.42 8.13 -0.51
CA ALA A 163 -11.10 9.51 -0.89
C ALA A 163 -11.91 9.98 -2.11
N GLY A 164 -12.13 9.10 -3.09
CA GLY A 164 -13.02 9.36 -4.22
C GLY A 164 -14.46 9.66 -3.80
N ASP A 165 -15.02 8.92 -2.86
CA ASP A 165 -16.38 9.14 -2.35
C ASP A 165 -16.50 10.48 -1.63
N VAL A 166 -15.52 10.80 -0.77
CA VAL A 166 -15.43 12.11 -0.10
C VAL A 166 -15.33 13.23 -1.13
N ALA A 167 -14.47 13.09 -2.14
CA ALA A 167 -14.34 14.06 -3.22
C ALA A 167 -15.65 14.21 -4.01
N GLY A 168 -16.36 13.10 -4.28
CA GLY A 168 -17.67 13.10 -4.95
C GLY A 168 -18.73 13.85 -4.16
N ILE A 169 -18.83 13.61 -2.84
CA ILE A 169 -19.73 14.36 -1.94
C ILE A 169 -19.39 15.86 -1.96
N LEU A 170 -18.10 16.21 -1.92
CA LEU A 170 -17.65 17.60 -2.01
C LEU A 170 -17.99 18.25 -3.36
N VAL A 171 -17.93 17.50 -4.47
CA VAL A 171 -18.40 17.97 -5.79
C VAL A 171 -19.90 18.24 -5.76
N ILE A 172 -20.72 17.34 -5.21
CA ILE A 172 -22.18 17.55 -5.06
C ILE A 172 -22.44 18.79 -4.19
N ALA A 173 -21.79 18.87 -3.02
CA ALA A 173 -21.92 20.01 -2.11
C ALA A 173 -21.55 21.33 -2.79
N SER A 174 -20.56 21.34 -3.68
CA SER A 174 -20.16 22.55 -4.40
C SER A 174 -21.27 23.15 -5.27
N ALA A 175 -22.22 22.33 -5.75
CA ALA A 175 -23.37 22.81 -6.50
C ALA A 175 -24.38 23.57 -5.64
N ALA A 176 -24.40 23.34 -4.33
CA ALA A 176 -25.26 24.03 -3.38
C ALA A 176 -24.66 25.34 -2.85
N GLU A 177 -23.41 25.67 -3.22
CA GLU A 177 -22.65 26.86 -2.78
C GLU A 177 -22.76 27.12 -1.26
N PRO A 178 -22.42 26.13 -0.40
CA PRO A 178 -22.60 26.28 1.04
C PRO A 178 -21.72 27.40 1.59
N THR A 179 -22.28 28.20 2.49
CA THR A 179 -21.53 29.16 3.28
C THR A 179 -20.52 28.44 4.19
N PRO A 180 -19.41 29.10 4.61
CA PRO A 180 -18.50 28.51 5.58
C PRO A 180 -19.19 28.05 6.87
N ALA A 181 -20.25 28.74 7.30
CA ALA A 181 -21.05 28.32 8.45
C ALA A 181 -21.79 27.00 8.18
N GLN A 182 -22.32 26.78 6.98
CA GLN A 182 -22.95 25.51 6.58
C GLN A 182 -21.93 24.38 6.42
N LEU A 183 -20.69 24.67 6.00
CA LEU A 183 -19.60 23.71 5.98
C LEU A 183 -19.10 23.36 7.39
N ARG A 184 -19.15 24.31 8.32
CA ARG A 184 -18.78 24.13 9.72
C ARG A 184 -19.90 23.51 10.56
N ALA A 185 -21.17 23.63 10.16
CA ALA A 185 -22.27 23.08 10.94
C ALA A 185 -22.12 21.55 11.21
N PRO A 186 -21.68 20.72 10.26
CA PRO A 186 -21.31 19.32 10.52
C PRO A 186 -20.13 19.13 11.48
N LEU A 187 -19.22 20.10 11.60
CA LEU A 187 -18.08 20.08 12.53
C LEU A 187 -18.44 20.64 13.92
N ALA A 188 -19.44 21.52 13.99
CA ALA A 188 -19.77 22.33 15.16
C ALA A 188 -20.99 21.83 15.93
N ALA A 189 -21.86 21.04 15.29
CA ALA A 189 -22.63 20.06 16.05
C ALA A 189 -21.57 19.13 16.66
N ASP A 190 -21.42 19.15 17.99
CA ASP A 190 -20.61 18.16 18.69
C ASP A 190 -20.91 16.80 18.06
N LEU A 191 -19.87 16.01 17.82
CA LEU A 191 -19.91 14.78 17.01
C LEU A 191 -20.75 13.66 17.64
N ALA A 192 -21.47 13.99 18.70
CA ALA A 192 -22.69 13.41 19.21
C ALA A 192 -23.57 14.62 19.60
N ASP A 193 -24.84 14.66 19.20
CA ASP A 193 -25.80 15.44 20.01
C ASP A 193 -25.77 14.92 21.47
N GLU A 194 -26.43 15.60 22.42
CA GLU A 194 -26.49 15.11 23.81
C GLU A 194 -26.97 13.64 23.93
N ASP A 195 -27.55 13.07 22.86
CA ASP A 195 -28.07 11.72 22.72
C ASP A 195 -27.14 10.73 21.96
N GLY A 196 -25.92 11.13 21.59
CA GLY A 196 -24.97 10.21 20.92
C GLY A 196 -25.21 10.01 19.41
N GLN A 197 -26.10 10.78 18.77
CA GLN A 197 -26.38 10.60 17.35
C GLN A 197 -25.27 11.22 16.48
N PRO A 198 -24.73 10.46 15.51
CA PRO A 198 -23.67 10.96 14.64
C PRO A 198 -24.18 12.13 13.80
N ALA A 199 -23.33 13.13 13.59
CA ALA A 199 -23.62 14.23 12.69
C ALA A 199 -23.98 13.69 11.30
N THR A 200 -25.20 14.00 10.84
CA THR A 200 -25.69 13.51 9.55
C THR A 200 -25.27 14.45 8.42
N VAL A 201 -24.64 13.91 7.38
CA VAL A 201 -24.41 14.65 6.13
C VAL A 201 -25.79 15.01 5.56
N PRO A 202 -26.03 16.27 5.14
CA PRO A 202 -27.32 16.66 4.57
C PRO A 202 -27.69 15.74 3.41
N ALA A 203 -28.91 15.17 3.41
CA ALA A 203 -29.35 14.24 2.37
C ALA A 203 -29.22 14.81 0.93
N ALA A 204 -29.32 16.13 0.80
CA ALA A 204 -29.11 16.83 -0.46
C ALA A 204 -27.68 16.69 -1.02
N TRP A 205 -26.67 16.44 -0.18
CA TRP A 205 -25.28 16.22 -0.59
C TRP A 205 -25.01 14.78 -1.02
N LEU A 206 -25.96 13.88 -0.77
CA LEU A 206 -25.89 12.47 -1.17
C LEU A 206 -26.66 12.20 -2.47
N THR A 207 -27.30 13.23 -3.04
CA THR A 207 -28.04 13.10 -4.30
C THR A 207 -27.11 13.48 -5.45
N PRO A 208 -26.76 12.55 -6.36
CA PRO A 208 -25.92 12.87 -7.51
C PRO A 208 -26.54 13.96 -8.38
N LEU A 209 -25.68 14.76 -9.02
CA LEU A 209 -26.11 15.82 -9.92
C LEU A 209 -26.54 15.22 -11.28
N ASP A 210 -27.72 15.63 -11.75
CA ASP A 210 -28.18 15.29 -13.11
C ASP A 210 -27.32 15.97 -14.19
N VAL A 211 -26.89 17.21 -13.92
CA VAL A 211 -26.03 18.01 -14.80
C VAL A 211 -25.00 18.74 -13.94
N ALA A 212 -23.74 18.72 -14.37
CA ALA A 212 -22.67 19.43 -13.69
C ALA A 212 -22.92 20.95 -13.71
N THR A 213 -22.99 21.55 -12.52
CA THR A 213 -22.99 23.02 -12.37
C THR A 213 -21.61 23.59 -12.70
N PRO A 214 -21.46 24.91 -12.95
CA PRO A 214 -20.15 25.52 -13.12
C PRO A 214 -19.22 25.34 -11.90
N ALA A 215 -19.78 25.29 -10.68
CA ALA A 215 -19.03 24.99 -9.46
C ALA A 215 -18.51 23.56 -9.46
N ALA A 216 -19.40 22.56 -9.68
CA ALA A 216 -19.01 21.15 -9.77
C ALA A 216 -17.97 20.90 -10.87
N THR A 217 -18.16 21.54 -12.03
CA THR A 217 -17.22 21.44 -13.17
C THR A 217 -15.82 21.93 -12.79
N ARG A 218 -15.70 23.03 -12.02
CA ARG A 218 -14.40 23.53 -11.54
C ARG A 218 -13.72 22.54 -10.60
N ILE A 219 -14.46 21.89 -9.71
CA ILE A 219 -13.90 20.87 -8.81
C ILE A 219 -13.45 19.63 -9.57
N VAL A 220 -14.28 19.11 -10.48
CA VAL A 220 -13.89 17.97 -11.34
C VAL A 220 -12.65 18.31 -12.16
N THR A 221 -12.58 19.53 -12.71
CA THR A 221 -11.39 19.98 -13.45
C THR A 221 -10.14 19.95 -12.58
N ARG A 222 -10.21 20.40 -11.32
CA ARG A 222 -9.08 20.34 -10.38
C ARG A 222 -8.61 18.91 -10.09
N ILE A 223 -9.53 17.98 -9.89
CA ILE A 223 -9.20 16.56 -9.68
C ILE A 223 -8.48 16.01 -10.93
N LEU A 224 -8.97 16.33 -12.13
CA LEU A 224 -8.34 15.92 -13.38
C LEU A 224 -6.97 16.59 -13.58
N GLU A 225 -6.79 17.85 -13.20
CA GLU A 225 -5.50 18.55 -13.24
C GLU A 225 -4.46 17.89 -12.31
N ALA A 226 -4.88 17.39 -11.14
CA ALA A 226 -4.01 16.63 -10.25
C ALA A 226 -3.56 15.30 -10.89
N VAL A 227 -4.47 14.57 -11.55
CA VAL A 227 -4.13 13.34 -12.30
C VAL A 227 -3.15 13.65 -13.43
N LEU A 228 -3.40 14.70 -14.21
CA LEU A 228 -2.52 15.11 -15.32
C LEU A 228 -1.15 15.57 -14.83
N THR A 229 -1.09 16.23 -13.68
CA THR A 229 0.17 16.65 -13.05
C THR A 229 0.95 15.44 -12.57
N ALA A 230 0.31 14.52 -11.83
CA ALA A 230 0.95 13.27 -11.40
C ALA A 230 1.48 12.48 -12.60
N ARG A 231 0.72 12.37 -13.70
CA ARG A 231 1.21 11.72 -14.92
C ARG A 231 2.46 12.40 -15.49
N ARG A 232 2.46 13.73 -15.56
CA ARG A 232 3.62 14.51 -16.05
C ARG A 232 4.84 14.25 -15.17
N ASP A 233 4.67 14.26 -13.86
CA ASP A 233 5.73 14.05 -12.89
C ASP A 233 6.28 12.61 -12.97
N THR A 234 5.40 11.61 -13.16
CA THR A 234 5.80 10.22 -13.42
C THR A 234 6.65 10.09 -14.69
N LEU A 235 6.26 10.75 -15.78
CA LEU A 235 7.02 10.73 -17.04
C LEU A 235 8.34 11.51 -16.95
N ALA A 236 8.44 12.47 -16.02
CA ALA A 236 9.63 13.26 -15.75
C ALA A 236 10.51 12.68 -14.62
N ALA A 237 10.20 11.47 -14.14
CA ALA A 237 10.94 10.84 -13.06
C ALA A 237 12.41 10.64 -13.45
N PRO A 238 13.37 11.06 -12.61
CA PRO A 238 14.80 10.96 -12.91
C PRO A 238 15.39 9.57 -12.67
N ASP A 239 14.67 8.72 -11.93
CA ASP A 239 15.10 7.38 -11.55
C ASP A 239 13.92 6.42 -11.39
N LEU A 240 14.25 5.13 -11.27
CA LEU A 240 13.25 4.06 -11.16
C LEU A 240 12.36 4.19 -9.93
N ASP A 241 12.88 4.65 -8.81
CA ASP A 241 12.12 4.81 -7.58
C ASP A 241 11.06 5.88 -7.71
N THR A 242 11.49 7.06 -8.19
CA THR A 242 10.59 8.19 -8.42
C THR A 242 9.53 7.81 -9.44
N TRP A 243 9.88 7.02 -10.45
CA TRP A 243 8.92 6.52 -11.44
C TRP A 243 7.92 5.55 -10.84
N LEU A 244 8.35 4.56 -10.05
CA LEU A 244 7.45 3.59 -9.41
C LEU A 244 6.52 4.26 -8.39
N VAL A 245 7.05 5.21 -7.60
CA VAL A 245 6.24 6.04 -6.71
C VAL A 245 5.25 6.88 -7.52
N GLY A 246 5.69 7.49 -8.62
CA GLY A 246 4.85 8.24 -9.55
C GLY A 246 3.72 7.40 -10.15
N LEU A 247 4.00 6.18 -10.61
CA LEU A 247 3.00 5.23 -11.12
C LEU A 247 1.96 4.91 -10.05
N HIS A 248 2.40 4.64 -8.82
CA HIS A 248 1.51 4.35 -7.70
C HIS A 248 0.62 5.55 -7.37
N THR A 249 1.20 6.75 -7.25
CA THR A 249 0.46 7.99 -7.03
C THR A 249 -0.55 8.27 -8.14
N LEU A 250 -0.15 8.08 -9.40
CA LEU A 250 -1.04 8.22 -10.56
C LEU A 250 -2.21 7.25 -10.48
N SER A 251 -1.97 5.97 -10.22
CA SER A 251 -3.01 4.95 -10.07
C SER A 251 -4.06 5.34 -9.02
N ARG A 252 -3.59 5.83 -7.87
CA ARG A 252 -4.44 6.25 -6.75
C ARG A 252 -5.27 7.48 -7.10
N LEU A 253 -4.68 8.50 -7.72
CA LEU A 253 -5.40 9.70 -8.13
C LEU A 253 -6.41 9.42 -9.25
N VAL A 254 -6.09 8.51 -10.16
CA VAL A 254 -7.04 8.04 -11.17
C VAL A 254 -8.24 7.35 -10.50
N ALA A 255 -8.01 6.48 -9.52
CA ALA A 255 -9.10 5.85 -8.77
C ALA A 255 -9.98 6.90 -8.05
N VAL A 256 -9.37 7.92 -7.42
CA VAL A 256 -10.11 9.05 -6.83
C VAL A 256 -10.96 9.76 -7.88
N ALA A 257 -10.40 10.08 -9.05
CA ALA A 257 -11.12 10.78 -10.11
C ALA A 257 -12.31 9.98 -10.65
N GLN A 258 -12.12 8.67 -10.87
CA GLN A 258 -13.18 7.77 -11.34
C GLN A 258 -14.33 7.70 -10.32
N THR A 259 -14.01 7.41 -9.06
CA THR A 259 -15.00 7.30 -7.99
C THR A 259 -15.69 8.64 -7.73
N ALA A 260 -14.95 9.75 -7.65
CA ALA A 260 -15.53 11.07 -7.42
C ALA A 260 -16.54 11.46 -8.50
N VAL A 261 -16.24 11.20 -9.78
CA VAL A 261 -17.16 11.51 -10.87
C VAL A 261 -18.36 10.55 -10.88
N ALA A 262 -18.16 9.26 -10.61
CA ALA A 262 -19.23 8.28 -10.51
C ALA A 262 -20.22 8.62 -9.37
N THR A 263 -19.68 9.03 -8.21
CA THR A 263 -20.47 9.45 -7.04
C THR A 263 -21.19 10.78 -7.30
N ALA A 264 -20.52 11.74 -7.95
CA ALA A 264 -21.07 13.08 -8.11
C ALA A 264 -22.07 13.25 -9.28
N LEU A 265 -21.91 12.51 -10.38
CA LEU A 265 -22.65 12.74 -11.62
C LEU A 265 -23.45 11.49 -12.02
N ALA A 266 -24.77 11.58 -11.96
CA ALA A 266 -25.64 10.50 -12.45
C ALA A 266 -25.51 10.31 -13.97
N ARG A 267 -25.25 11.40 -14.71
CA ARG A 267 -25.14 11.42 -16.17
C ARG A 267 -23.96 12.29 -16.61
N PRO A 268 -22.70 11.81 -16.49
CA PRO A 268 -21.54 12.55 -16.96
C PRO A 268 -21.67 12.86 -18.45
N SER A 269 -21.15 14.01 -18.89
CA SER A 269 -21.17 14.39 -20.31
C SER A 269 -20.37 13.42 -21.18
N VAL A 270 -20.59 13.40 -22.49
CA VAL A 270 -19.82 12.56 -23.44
C VAL A 270 -18.31 12.80 -23.27
N SER A 271 -17.89 14.07 -23.13
CA SER A 271 -16.49 14.43 -22.94
C SER A 271 -15.92 13.90 -21.62
N VAL A 272 -16.68 14.00 -20.52
CA VAL A 272 -16.26 13.45 -19.23
C VAL A 272 -16.14 11.93 -19.28
N ARG A 273 -17.10 11.23 -19.92
CA ARG A 273 -17.01 9.78 -20.11
C ARG A 273 -15.80 9.36 -20.94
N ALA A 274 -15.47 10.12 -21.99
CA ALA A 274 -14.29 9.85 -22.79
C ALA A 274 -12.99 10.00 -21.99
N ILE A 275 -12.91 11.03 -21.13
CA ILE A 275 -11.77 11.21 -20.21
C ILE A 275 -11.70 10.05 -19.21
N LEU A 276 -12.83 9.68 -18.59
CA LEU A 276 -12.85 8.57 -17.63
C LEU A 276 -12.43 7.23 -18.24
N ALA A 277 -12.89 6.93 -19.46
CA ALA A 277 -12.48 5.73 -20.19
C ALA A 277 -10.97 5.75 -20.48
N GLN A 278 -10.40 6.90 -20.81
CA GLN A 278 -8.95 7.03 -20.99
C GLN A 278 -8.20 6.83 -19.66
N LEU A 279 -8.70 7.37 -18.55
CA LEU A 279 -8.11 7.17 -17.24
C LEU A 279 -8.20 5.69 -16.81
N GLU A 280 -9.27 5.00 -17.16
CA GLU A 280 -9.43 3.57 -16.93
C GLU A 280 -8.37 2.76 -17.67
N GLU A 281 -8.15 3.05 -18.96
CA GLU A 281 -7.05 2.46 -19.73
C GLU A 281 -5.68 2.73 -19.07
N GLN A 282 -5.43 3.96 -18.62
CA GLN A 282 -4.19 4.31 -17.91
C GLN A 282 -4.02 3.54 -16.60
N ARG A 283 -5.11 3.34 -15.83
CA ARG A 283 -5.05 2.57 -14.59
C ARG A 283 -4.74 1.11 -14.86
N ALA A 284 -5.32 0.53 -15.91
CA ALA A 284 -5.00 -0.82 -16.37
C ALA A 284 -3.52 -0.92 -16.82
N ASP A 285 -3.02 0.09 -17.53
CA ASP A 285 -1.62 0.17 -17.97
C ASP A 285 -0.67 0.26 -16.76
N VAL A 286 -0.98 1.08 -15.75
CA VAL A 286 -0.21 1.11 -14.49
C VAL A 286 -0.19 -0.28 -13.84
N ALA A 287 -1.35 -0.93 -13.70
CA ALA A 287 -1.42 -2.26 -13.08
C ALA A 287 -0.58 -3.29 -13.86
N ALA A 288 -0.67 -3.29 -15.18
CA ALA A 288 0.11 -4.17 -16.03
C ALA A 288 1.61 -3.89 -15.95
N LEU A 289 2.02 -2.61 -15.92
CA LEU A 289 3.42 -2.21 -15.73
C LEU A 289 3.95 -2.65 -14.36
N MET A 290 3.17 -2.48 -13.30
CA MET A 290 3.54 -2.93 -11.96
C MET A 290 3.67 -4.44 -11.88
N VAL A 291 2.80 -5.19 -12.57
CA VAL A 291 2.89 -6.66 -12.67
C VAL A 291 4.09 -7.08 -13.50
N ALA A 292 4.34 -6.46 -14.65
CA ALA A 292 5.49 -6.72 -15.50
C ALA A 292 6.81 -6.43 -14.76
N PHE A 293 6.83 -5.34 -14.01
CA PHE A 293 7.96 -4.96 -13.17
C PHE A 293 8.20 -5.98 -12.06
N ALA A 294 7.13 -6.34 -11.33
CA ALA A 294 7.19 -7.38 -10.31
C ALA A 294 7.70 -8.70 -10.90
N GLY A 295 7.22 -9.09 -12.09
CA GLY A 295 7.59 -10.30 -12.82
C GLY A 295 9.04 -10.38 -13.31
N GLY A 296 9.84 -9.33 -13.12
CA GLY A 296 11.29 -9.47 -13.09
C GLY A 296 12.05 -8.79 -14.23
N SER A 297 11.76 -7.52 -14.51
CA SER A 297 12.74 -6.46 -14.84
C SER A 297 12.13 -5.38 -15.74
N LEU A 298 12.77 -4.21 -15.76
CA LEU A 298 12.42 -3.09 -16.65
C LEU A 298 12.25 -3.48 -18.14
N PRO A 299 13.06 -4.38 -18.74
CA PRO A 299 12.79 -4.94 -20.07
C PRO A 299 11.38 -5.49 -20.29
N ALA A 300 10.75 -6.11 -19.28
CA ALA A 300 9.37 -6.60 -19.42
C ALA A 300 8.36 -5.44 -19.50
N CYS A 301 8.57 -4.37 -18.73
CA CYS A 301 7.78 -3.15 -18.83
C CYS A 301 7.91 -2.49 -20.21
N LEU A 302 9.14 -2.43 -20.75
CA LEU A 302 9.39 -1.89 -22.08
C LEU A 302 8.72 -2.73 -23.18
N ALA A 303 8.80 -4.05 -23.08
CA ALA A 303 8.13 -4.95 -24.02
C ALA A 303 6.60 -4.78 -24.00
N TYR A 304 6.02 -4.64 -22.81
CA TYR A 304 4.59 -4.36 -22.66
C TYR A 304 4.18 -3.05 -23.35
N GLU A 305 4.93 -1.95 -23.15
CA GLU A 305 4.64 -0.67 -23.82
C GLU A 305 4.79 -0.76 -25.34
N ASP A 306 5.80 -1.48 -25.83
CA ASP A 306 5.98 -1.76 -27.27
C ASP A 306 4.78 -2.54 -27.85
N ASP A 307 4.27 -3.54 -27.12
CA ASP A 307 3.12 -4.34 -27.52
C ASP A 307 1.82 -3.51 -27.55
N VAL A 308 1.57 -2.68 -26.54
CA VAL A 308 0.41 -1.77 -26.51
C VAL A 308 0.49 -0.75 -27.65
N ALA A 309 1.67 -0.16 -27.89
CA ALA A 309 1.89 0.76 -28.99
C ALA A 309 1.62 0.09 -30.36
N ALA A 310 2.10 -1.14 -30.55
CA ALA A 310 1.90 -1.92 -31.76
C ALA A 310 0.41 -2.25 -31.98
N ALA A 311 -0.30 -2.66 -30.93
CA ALA A 311 -1.73 -2.97 -30.99
C ALA A 311 -2.56 -1.74 -31.40
N LEU A 312 -2.24 -0.55 -30.87
CA LEU A 312 -2.88 0.71 -31.27
C LEU A 312 -2.55 1.09 -32.71
N ALA A 313 -1.30 0.90 -33.13
CA ALA A 313 -0.87 1.13 -34.51
C ALA A 313 -1.65 0.28 -35.51
N ALA A 314 -1.91 -0.98 -35.19
CA ALA A 314 -2.72 -1.88 -36.00
C ALA A 314 -4.18 -1.40 -36.11
N ARG A 315 -4.76 -0.85 -35.03
CA ARG A 315 -6.16 -0.40 -35.01
C ARG A 315 -6.41 0.95 -35.68
N LEU A 316 -5.49 1.92 -35.53
CA LEU A 316 -5.71 3.32 -35.92
C LEU A 316 -4.82 3.80 -37.09
N GLY A 317 -3.90 2.95 -37.57
CA GLY A 317 -2.87 3.32 -38.55
C GLY A 317 -1.67 4.04 -37.92
N THR A 318 -0.49 3.87 -38.52
CA THR A 318 0.82 4.18 -37.92
C THR A 318 1.02 5.65 -37.53
N SER A 319 0.58 6.60 -38.36
CA SER A 319 0.81 8.04 -38.12
C SER A 319 -0.07 8.65 -37.02
N THR A 320 -1.27 8.11 -36.83
CA THR A 320 -2.25 8.63 -35.86
C THR A 320 -2.13 7.89 -34.53
N ALA A 321 -1.91 6.57 -34.58
CA ALA A 321 -1.72 5.75 -33.40
C ALA A 321 -0.50 6.16 -32.57
N GLY A 322 0.65 6.38 -33.20
CA GLY A 322 1.88 6.71 -32.48
C GLY A 322 1.78 8.02 -31.69
N ARG A 323 1.19 9.06 -32.28
CA ARG A 323 0.97 10.34 -31.59
C ARG A 323 -0.05 10.21 -30.46
N ARG A 324 -1.13 9.47 -30.72
CA ARG A 324 -2.20 9.29 -29.74
C ARG A 324 -1.74 8.46 -28.55
N PHE A 325 -1.03 7.35 -28.79
CA PHE A 325 -0.43 6.53 -27.74
C PHE A 325 0.50 7.33 -26.84
N ARG A 326 1.47 8.08 -27.41
CA ARG A 326 2.37 8.93 -26.61
C ARG A 326 1.62 9.99 -25.82
N ALA A 327 0.63 10.62 -26.44
CA ALA A 327 -0.16 11.64 -25.77
C ALA A 327 -1.03 11.07 -24.64
N GLU A 328 -1.62 9.88 -24.83
CA GLU A 328 -2.73 9.40 -24.02
C GLU A 328 -2.40 8.23 -23.08
N ARG A 329 -1.43 7.36 -23.42
CA ARG A 329 -1.23 6.08 -22.74
C ARG A 329 0.20 5.76 -22.32
N GLN A 330 1.20 6.39 -22.93
CA GLN A 330 2.59 6.19 -22.50
C GLN A 330 2.75 6.59 -21.02
N LEU A 331 3.34 5.67 -20.25
CA LEU A 331 3.66 5.85 -18.83
C LEU A 331 5.13 5.61 -18.53
N VAL A 332 5.87 4.97 -19.44
CA VAL A 332 7.33 4.88 -19.40
C VAL A 332 7.99 6.19 -19.91
N PRO A 333 8.93 6.78 -19.14
CA PRO A 333 9.71 7.93 -19.56
C PRO A 333 10.43 7.74 -20.90
N ASP A 334 10.49 8.82 -21.70
CA ASP A 334 11.16 8.77 -23.02
C ASP A 334 12.62 8.34 -22.92
N GLU A 335 13.31 8.69 -21.83
CA GLU A 335 14.71 8.29 -21.59
C GLU A 335 14.90 6.78 -21.51
N LEU A 336 13.89 6.04 -21.03
CA LEU A 336 13.91 4.59 -20.96
C LEU A 336 13.64 3.90 -22.30
N LEU A 337 12.96 4.62 -23.21
CA LEU A 337 12.73 4.13 -24.56
C LEU A 337 14.00 4.23 -25.43
N VAL A 338 14.97 5.06 -25.06
CA VAL A 338 16.25 5.20 -25.73
C VAL A 338 17.29 4.25 -25.12
N ARG A 339 17.89 3.39 -25.95
CA ARG A 339 18.91 2.43 -25.49
C ARG A 339 20.34 3.01 -25.62
N PRO A 340 21.27 2.71 -24.69
CA PRO A 340 21.13 1.83 -23.53
C PRO A 340 20.47 2.49 -22.31
N THR A 341 19.72 1.70 -21.53
CA THR A 341 19.08 2.12 -20.28
C THR A 341 20.13 2.50 -19.21
N PRO A 342 19.97 3.61 -18.48
CA PRO A 342 20.93 4.00 -17.45
C PRO A 342 20.97 3.05 -16.24
N PRO A 343 22.12 2.87 -15.56
CA PRO A 343 22.27 1.95 -14.42
C PRO A 343 21.27 2.15 -13.26
N HIS A 344 20.92 3.40 -12.95
CA HIS A 344 19.98 3.74 -11.86
C HIS A 344 18.52 3.36 -12.16
N TRP A 345 18.24 2.81 -13.35
CA TRP A 345 16.92 2.33 -13.74
C TRP A 345 16.74 0.81 -13.61
N PHE A 346 17.76 0.06 -13.20
CA PHE A 346 17.68 -1.40 -13.15
C PHE A 346 17.18 -1.96 -11.83
N THR A 347 17.45 -1.27 -10.71
CA THR A 347 17.18 -1.79 -9.38
C THR A 347 16.48 -0.72 -8.55
N PRO A 348 15.26 -0.97 -8.06
CA PRO A 348 14.59 -0.03 -7.19
C PRO A 348 15.32 -0.02 -5.84
N SER A 349 15.28 1.09 -5.10
CA SER A 349 15.76 1.07 -3.71
C SER A 349 14.93 0.08 -2.89
N TRP A 350 15.54 -0.38 -1.81
CA TRP A 350 14.89 -1.28 -0.88
C TRP A 350 13.60 -0.68 -0.30
N ARG A 351 13.47 0.66 -0.19
CA ARG A 351 12.25 1.34 0.30
C ARG A 351 11.07 1.05 -0.61
N VAL A 352 11.27 1.25 -1.91
CA VAL A 352 10.25 0.99 -2.92
C VAL A 352 10.01 -0.51 -3.05
N ALA A 353 11.07 -1.31 -3.10
CA ALA A 353 10.96 -2.77 -3.17
C ALA A 353 10.18 -3.36 -1.99
N ALA A 354 10.44 -2.91 -0.76
CA ALA A 354 9.75 -3.36 0.45
C ALA A 354 8.27 -2.95 0.45
N ALA A 355 7.96 -1.69 0.08
CA ALA A 355 6.59 -1.22 -0.04
C ALA A 355 5.78 -2.01 -1.09
N LEU A 356 6.42 -2.43 -2.18
CA LEU A 356 5.79 -3.30 -3.19
C LEU A 356 5.59 -4.74 -2.69
N ARG A 357 6.44 -5.25 -1.79
CA ARG A 357 6.29 -6.57 -1.17
C ARG A 357 5.07 -6.65 -0.26
N THR A 358 4.92 -5.70 0.66
CA THR A 358 3.83 -5.70 1.65
C THR A 358 2.46 -5.68 0.98
N ARG A 359 2.34 -5.01 -0.17
CA ARG A 359 1.09 -4.91 -0.92
C ARG A 359 0.69 -6.18 -1.66
N ASN A 360 1.65 -6.97 -2.16
CA ASN A 360 1.38 -8.13 -3.00
C ASN A 360 1.29 -9.46 -2.23
N GLY A 361 1.41 -9.44 -0.90
CA GLY A 361 1.18 -10.61 -0.05
C GLY A 361 2.11 -11.80 -0.31
N GLY A 362 3.28 -11.59 -0.91
CA GLY A 362 4.21 -12.65 -1.28
C GLY A 362 5.65 -12.19 -1.53
N ALA A 363 6.59 -13.14 -1.50
CA ALA A 363 8.01 -12.91 -1.81
C ALA A 363 8.19 -12.38 -3.25
N PRO A 364 9.09 -11.40 -3.49
CA PRO A 364 9.20 -10.75 -4.79
C PRO A 364 9.78 -11.69 -5.87
N PRO A 365 9.41 -11.52 -7.16
CA PRO A 365 10.04 -12.24 -8.27
C PRO A 365 11.44 -11.73 -8.65
N PHE A 366 11.99 -10.70 -7.99
CA PHE A 366 13.41 -10.33 -8.11
C PHE A 366 14.35 -11.41 -7.53
N VAL A 367 13.80 -12.39 -6.81
CA VAL A 367 14.49 -13.65 -6.45
C VAL A 367 14.56 -14.64 -7.64
N ARG A 368 13.82 -14.39 -8.73
CA ARG A 368 13.74 -15.28 -9.91
C ARG A 368 14.27 -14.70 -11.23
N ALA A 369 14.46 -13.39 -11.34
CA ALA A 369 15.10 -12.80 -12.52
C ALA A 369 16.60 -12.68 -12.28
N GLY A 370 17.33 -13.76 -12.57
CA GLY A 370 18.78 -13.72 -12.67
C GLY A 370 19.25 -12.75 -13.78
N PRO A 371 20.53 -12.32 -13.74
CA PRO A 371 21.13 -11.49 -14.79
C PRO A 371 21.06 -12.19 -16.18
N PRO A 372 21.27 -11.45 -17.29
CA PRO A 372 21.20 -12.01 -18.64
C PRO A 372 22.05 -13.27 -18.77
N ARG A 373 21.39 -14.34 -19.21
CA ARG A 373 21.91 -15.71 -19.31
C ARG A 373 23.18 -15.80 -20.14
N ASP A 374 24.24 -16.27 -19.48
CA ASP A 374 25.26 -17.14 -20.05
C ASP A 374 25.73 -18.18 -19.01
N VAL A 375 24.82 -18.74 -18.19
CA VAL A 375 25.09 -19.92 -17.33
C VAL A 375 23.80 -20.73 -17.16
N ALA A 376 23.82 -22.00 -17.54
CA ALA A 376 22.63 -22.82 -17.79
C ALA A 376 22.23 -23.79 -16.65
N ASP A 377 22.76 -23.69 -15.43
CA ASP A 377 22.75 -24.85 -14.50
C ASP A 377 22.16 -24.67 -13.08
N HIS A 378 21.34 -23.65 -12.76
CA HIS A 378 20.76 -23.55 -11.40
C HIS A 378 19.21 -23.54 -11.36
N PRO A 379 18.56 -24.56 -10.75
CA PRO A 379 17.12 -24.59 -10.50
C PRO A 379 16.80 -23.98 -9.12
N GLY A 380 15.74 -23.16 -9.08
CA GLY A 380 15.29 -22.48 -7.86
C GLY A 380 14.68 -23.42 -6.81
N GLY A 381 15.22 -23.34 -5.60
CA GLY A 381 14.65 -23.84 -4.34
C GLY A 381 14.88 -22.77 -3.25
N LEU A 382 14.58 -23.10 -1.99
CA LEU A 382 15.12 -22.40 -0.80
C LEU A 382 16.61 -22.09 -0.98
N PRO A 383 17.21 -21.09 -0.28
CA PRO A 383 18.65 -20.80 -0.38
C PRO A 383 19.39 -22.13 -0.42
N GLN A 384 20.04 -22.42 -1.55
CA GLN A 384 20.72 -23.70 -1.66
C GLN A 384 21.76 -23.71 -0.52
N GLU A 385 22.14 -24.87 0.01
CA GLU A 385 23.18 -24.94 1.07
C GLU A 385 24.45 -24.12 0.70
N ARG A 386 24.70 -23.99 -0.61
CA ARG A 386 25.71 -23.12 -1.19
C ARG A 386 25.49 -21.62 -0.94
N ASP A 387 24.26 -21.12 -1.08
CA ASP A 387 23.91 -19.72 -0.81
C ASP A 387 24.08 -19.40 0.67
N VAL A 388 23.72 -20.33 1.57
CA VAL A 388 23.91 -20.16 3.02
C VAL A 388 25.40 -20.10 3.36
N ALA A 389 26.22 -21.02 2.85
CA ALA A 389 27.66 -21.00 3.10
C ALA A 389 28.34 -19.73 2.57
N GLU A 390 27.92 -19.24 1.40
CA GLU A 390 28.43 -17.98 0.82
C GLU A 390 28.01 -16.75 1.65
N VAL A 391 26.76 -16.69 2.11
CA VAL A 391 26.27 -15.63 3.00
C VAL A 391 27.02 -15.65 4.34
N MET A 392 27.17 -16.82 4.96
CA MET A 392 27.86 -16.95 6.25
C MET A 392 29.34 -16.59 6.15
N ALA A 393 30.02 -16.99 5.06
CA ALA A 393 31.41 -16.58 4.82
C ALA A 393 31.55 -15.07 4.63
N ALA A 394 30.60 -14.44 3.92
CA ALA A 394 30.57 -12.99 3.76
C ALA A 394 30.30 -12.28 5.11
N LEU A 395 29.36 -12.75 5.92
CA LEU A 395 29.06 -12.22 7.25
C LEU A 395 30.25 -12.33 8.21
N ALA A 396 30.95 -13.47 8.20
CA ALA A 396 32.19 -13.65 8.95
C ALA A 396 33.25 -12.63 8.52
N THR A 397 33.46 -12.46 7.21
CA THR A 397 34.40 -11.48 6.66
C THR A 397 34.05 -10.04 7.09
N ILE A 398 32.77 -9.67 7.03
CA ILE A 398 32.32 -8.33 7.45
C ILE A 398 32.57 -8.12 8.95
N THR A 399 32.32 -9.14 9.77
CA THR A 399 32.53 -9.10 11.22
C THR A 399 34.01 -8.98 11.56
N GLU A 400 34.88 -9.78 10.94
CA GLU A 400 36.34 -9.67 11.11
C GLU A 400 36.86 -8.27 10.72
N LEU A 401 36.34 -7.69 9.64
CA LEU A 401 36.70 -6.33 9.21
C LEU A 401 36.21 -5.27 10.20
N ALA A 402 35.00 -5.42 10.74
CA ALA A 402 34.45 -4.54 11.76
C ALA A 402 35.26 -4.60 13.06
N ASP A 403 35.60 -5.80 13.55
CA ASP A 403 36.38 -6.03 14.76
C ASP A 403 37.81 -5.50 14.63
N ALA A 404 38.38 -5.56 13.42
CA ALA A 404 39.66 -4.94 13.09
C ALA A 404 39.60 -3.40 12.98
N GLY A 405 38.43 -2.78 13.16
CA GLY A 405 38.21 -1.34 12.97
C GLY A 405 38.29 -0.90 11.50
N SER A 406 38.30 -1.84 10.55
CA SER A 406 38.35 -1.60 9.11
C SER A 406 36.95 -1.32 8.56
N TRP A 407 36.25 -0.34 9.15
CA TRP A 407 34.85 -0.04 8.89
C TRP A 407 34.53 0.24 7.42
N HIS A 408 35.47 0.82 6.68
CA HIS A 408 35.29 1.10 5.25
C HIS A 408 35.20 -0.20 4.43
N ASP A 409 36.15 -1.11 4.63
CA ASP A 409 36.18 -2.38 3.94
C ASP A 409 35.00 -3.27 4.37
N GLY A 410 34.64 -3.23 5.66
CA GLY A 410 33.44 -3.88 6.19
C GLY A 410 32.16 -3.36 5.53
N ALA A 411 32.00 -2.05 5.37
CA ALA A 411 30.85 -1.46 4.69
C ALA A 411 30.78 -1.86 3.21
N VAL A 412 31.92 -1.91 2.51
CA VAL A 412 31.98 -2.38 1.11
C VAL A 412 31.60 -3.86 1.00
N ALA A 413 32.10 -4.71 1.90
CA ALA A 413 31.75 -6.12 1.95
C ALA A 413 30.26 -6.33 2.27
N ALA A 414 29.72 -5.58 3.23
CA ALA A 414 28.31 -5.64 3.59
C ALA A 414 27.40 -5.16 2.46
N GLN A 415 27.79 -4.10 1.74
CA GLN A 415 27.06 -3.63 0.58
C GLN A 415 27.05 -4.65 -0.56
N ARG A 416 28.15 -5.38 -0.78
CA ARG A 416 28.19 -6.50 -1.74
C ARG A 416 27.27 -7.63 -1.31
N LEU A 417 27.34 -8.03 -0.04
CA LEU A 417 26.45 -9.06 0.51
C LEU A 417 24.98 -8.68 0.32
N VAL A 418 24.59 -7.44 0.65
CA VAL A 418 23.21 -6.96 0.48
C VAL A 418 22.82 -6.83 -1.00
N TYR A 419 23.78 -6.54 -1.87
CA TYR A 419 23.53 -6.51 -3.32
C TYR A 419 23.25 -7.92 -3.86
N ASP A 420 24.08 -8.90 -3.50
CA ASP A 420 23.96 -10.29 -3.93
C ASP A 420 22.77 -11.00 -3.25
N PHE A 421 22.50 -10.64 -1.99
CA PHE A 421 21.44 -11.21 -1.14
C PHE A 421 20.59 -10.11 -0.47
N PRO A 422 19.70 -9.42 -1.22
CA PRO A 422 18.91 -8.30 -0.69
C PRO A 422 17.92 -8.65 0.42
N TRP A 423 17.74 -9.95 0.67
CA TRP A 423 16.88 -10.53 1.70
C TRP A 423 17.65 -10.92 2.98
N CYS A 424 18.96 -10.73 3.02
CA CYS A 424 19.79 -10.97 4.22
C CYS A 424 19.68 -9.76 5.17
N ASP A 425 18.76 -9.85 6.12
CA ASP A 425 18.54 -8.91 7.22
C ASP A 425 19.82 -8.67 8.04
N VAL A 426 20.57 -9.72 8.37
CA VAL A 426 21.86 -9.63 9.07
C VAL A 426 22.88 -8.84 8.24
N GLY A 427 22.85 -8.96 6.92
CA GLY A 427 23.71 -8.19 6.02
C GLY A 427 23.41 -6.69 6.07
N HIS A 428 22.12 -6.31 6.10
CA HIS A 428 21.70 -4.92 6.30
C HIS A 428 22.09 -4.38 7.67
N TRP A 429 21.90 -5.19 8.73
CA TRP A 429 22.31 -4.84 10.09
C TRP A 429 23.83 -4.62 10.21
N LYS A 430 24.65 -5.51 9.63
CA LYS A 430 26.12 -5.36 9.60
C LYS A 430 26.56 -4.17 8.75
N ALA A 431 25.86 -3.87 7.66
CA ALA A 431 26.08 -2.64 6.89
C ALA A 431 25.83 -1.39 7.76
N ALA A 432 24.74 -1.37 8.53
CA ALA A 432 24.45 -0.27 9.45
C ALA A 432 25.55 -0.11 10.51
N GLN A 433 26.04 -1.21 11.11
CA GLN A 433 27.15 -1.16 12.07
C GLN A 433 28.42 -0.56 11.45
N CYS A 434 28.81 -0.99 10.24
CA CYS A 434 30.00 -0.46 9.57
C CYS A 434 29.85 1.03 9.22
N LEU A 435 28.67 1.44 8.74
CA LEU A 435 28.38 2.85 8.43
C LEU A 435 28.41 3.72 9.69
N ARG A 436 27.91 3.19 10.82
CA ARG A 436 27.99 3.85 12.13
C ARG A 436 29.44 4.00 12.57
N GLY A 437 30.27 2.97 12.41
CA GLY A 437 31.71 3.01 12.68
C GLY A 437 32.47 4.05 11.83
N LEU A 438 31.99 4.33 10.61
CA LEU A 438 32.49 5.41 9.75
C LEU A 438 31.96 6.82 10.13
N GLY A 439 31.05 6.93 11.10
CA GLY A 439 30.35 8.17 11.44
C GLY A 439 29.27 8.58 10.43
N GLN A 440 28.90 7.70 9.50
CA GLN A 440 27.84 7.94 8.50
C GLN A 440 26.46 7.62 9.09
N ARG A 441 26.06 8.41 10.10
CA ARG A 441 24.86 8.15 10.93
C ARG A 441 23.56 7.99 10.13
N GLN A 442 23.34 8.86 9.14
CA GLN A 442 22.15 8.76 8.27
C GLN A 442 22.17 7.48 7.42
N GLY A 443 23.35 7.10 6.90
CA GLY A 443 23.51 5.86 6.14
C GLY A 443 23.26 4.62 7.01
N ALA A 444 23.69 4.66 8.27
CA ALA A 444 23.41 3.59 9.23
C ALA A 444 21.91 3.43 9.49
N LEU A 445 21.19 4.54 9.72
CA LEU A 445 19.73 4.52 9.84
C LEU A 445 19.07 3.94 8.57
N ASP A 446 19.51 4.39 7.40
CA ASP A 446 18.98 3.93 6.11
C ASP A 446 19.20 2.43 5.87
N ALA A 447 20.28 1.84 6.42
CA ALA A 447 20.56 0.42 6.39
C ALA A 447 19.82 -0.39 7.48
N MET A 448 19.41 0.23 8.59
CA MET A 448 18.62 -0.45 9.64
C MET A 448 17.17 -0.72 9.24
N VAL A 449 16.56 0.21 8.51
CA VAL A 449 15.15 0.06 8.12
C VAL A 449 14.86 -1.22 7.30
N PRO A 450 15.67 -1.62 6.30
CA PRO A 450 15.45 -2.89 5.62
C PRO A 450 15.69 -4.09 6.52
N ALA A 451 16.65 -4.05 7.46
CA ALA A 451 16.86 -5.13 8.42
C ALA A 451 15.60 -5.38 9.27
N ILE A 452 15.03 -4.33 9.88
CA ILE A 452 13.79 -4.42 10.67
C ILE A 452 12.60 -4.83 9.81
N SER A 453 12.54 -4.36 8.57
CA SER A 453 11.44 -4.74 7.67
C SER A 453 11.48 -6.23 7.30
N LEU A 454 12.66 -6.83 7.28
CA LEU A 454 12.85 -8.26 7.01
C LEU A 454 12.60 -9.11 8.26
N GLN A 455 13.02 -8.66 9.45
CA GLN A 455 12.81 -9.35 10.72
C GLN A 455 12.26 -8.39 11.80
N PRO A 456 10.96 -8.05 11.75
CA PRO A 456 10.38 -7.05 12.67
C PRO A 456 10.24 -7.55 14.10
N THR A 457 10.36 -8.85 14.34
CA THR A 457 10.21 -9.48 15.66
C THR A 457 11.54 -9.62 16.40
N GLN A 458 12.67 -9.31 15.77
CA GLN A 458 13.99 -9.53 16.37
C GLN A 458 14.38 -8.34 17.27
N PRO A 459 14.52 -8.52 18.60
CA PRO A 459 14.78 -7.41 19.53
C PRO A 459 16.06 -6.63 19.20
N VAL A 460 17.15 -7.34 18.87
CA VAL A 460 18.48 -6.75 18.59
C VAL A 460 18.47 -5.73 17.44
N LEU A 461 17.58 -5.89 16.46
CA LEU A 461 17.45 -4.94 15.36
C LEU A 461 16.81 -3.63 15.83
N TRP A 462 15.85 -3.69 16.75
CA TRP A 462 15.23 -2.50 17.34
C TRP A 462 16.18 -1.75 18.27
N GLU A 463 17.00 -2.45 19.06
CA GLU A 463 18.07 -1.84 19.86
C GLU A 463 19.10 -1.12 18.97
N SER A 464 19.47 -1.77 17.87
CA SER A 464 20.39 -1.21 16.88
C SER A 464 19.81 0.02 16.18
N LEU A 465 18.50 0.04 15.90
CA LEU A 465 17.80 1.22 15.39
C LEU A 465 17.76 2.33 16.44
N ALA A 466 17.45 2.02 17.69
CA ALA A 466 17.47 2.98 18.79
C ALA A 466 18.83 3.67 18.89
N THR A 467 19.91 2.89 18.82
CA THR A 467 21.29 3.40 18.79
C THR A 467 21.54 4.33 17.59
N CYS A 468 21.08 3.97 16.40
CA CYS A 468 21.24 4.81 15.21
C CYS A 468 20.46 6.13 15.32
N LEU A 469 19.29 6.11 15.95
CA LEU A 469 18.45 7.30 16.18
C LEU A 469 19.08 8.22 17.25
N ASP A 470 19.64 7.64 18.31
CA ASP A 470 20.35 8.40 19.35
C ASP A 470 21.61 9.09 18.79
N ASP A 471 22.37 8.40 17.93
CA ASP A 471 23.51 8.99 17.22
C ASP A 471 23.12 10.23 16.38
N LEU A 472 21.90 10.24 15.82
CA LEU A 472 21.34 11.36 15.08
C LEU A 472 20.77 12.48 15.98
N GLY A 473 20.65 12.24 17.29
CA GLY A 473 20.05 13.17 18.25
C GLY A 473 18.52 13.09 18.32
N GLU A 474 17.90 12.05 17.76
CA GLU A 474 16.45 11.84 17.72
C GLU A 474 15.96 11.06 18.96
N ALA A 475 16.20 11.63 20.15
CA ALA A 475 16.01 10.96 21.44
C ALA A 475 14.60 10.34 21.62
N ALA A 476 13.54 11.04 21.22
CA ALA A 476 12.17 10.55 21.36
C ALA A 476 11.89 9.31 20.49
N SER A 477 12.47 9.24 19.29
CA SER A 477 12.34 8.08 18.41
C SER A 477 13.22 6.92 18.89
N ALA A 478 14.39 7.22 19.45
CA ALA A 478 15.27 6.23 20.06
C ALA A 478 14.59 5.54 21.26
N GLU A 479 13.98 6.31 22.17
CA GLU A 479 13.22 5.77 23.31
C GLU A 479 12.07 4.85 22.86
N LEU A 480 11.36 5.21 21.80
CA LEU A 480 10.29 4.38 21.25
C LEU A 480 10.83 3.07 20.66
N ALA A 481 11.92 3.12 19.89
CA ALA A 481 12.55 1.92 19.36
C ALA A 481 13.07 1.00 20.48
N GLN A 482 13.63 1.57 21.54
CA GLN A 482 14.07 0.83 22.72
C GLN A 482 12.91 0.14 23.44
N ALA A 483 11.78 0.83 23.63
CA ALA A 483 10.58 0.25 24.23
C ALA A 483 10.01 -0.91 23.40
N VAL A 484 10.10 -0.84 22.06
CA VAL A 484 9.73 -1.95 21.18
C VAL A 484 10.68 -3.13 21.35
N ALA A 485 11.99 -2.89 21.40
CA ALA A 485 12.99 -3.94 21.66
C ALA A 485 12.73 -4.68 22.97
N GLU A 486 12.58 -3.95 24.07
CA GLU A 486 12.28 -4.51 25.40
C GLU A 486 10.99 -5.32 25.41
N ARG A 487 9.96 -4.86 24.69
CA ARG A 487 8.70 -5.59 24.58
C ARG A 487 8.86 -6.90 23.81
N LEU A 488 9.64 -6.90 22.72
CA LEU A 488 9.88 -8.10 21.93
C LEU A 488 10.73 -9.11 22.71
N ALA A 489 11.76 -8.66 23.44
CA ALA A 489 12.57 -9.51 24.30
C ALA A 489 11.72 -10.17 25.41
N ALA A 490 10.83 -9.41 26.05
CA ALA A 490 9.92 -9.96 27.06
C ALA A 490 8.95 -11.00 26.49
N LEU A 491 8.51 -10.85 25.24
CA LEU A 491 7.66 -11.85 24.57
C LEU A 491 8.42 -13.14 24.26
N ASP A 492 9.71 -13.04 23.96
CA ASP A 492 10.57 -14.19 23.70
C ASP A 492 10.82 -15.00 24.98
N ASP A 493 11.16 -14.31 26.08
CA ASP A 493 11.28 -14.90 27.42
C ASP A 493 9.98 -15.61 27.86
N GLU A 494 8.81 -15.01 27.58
CA GLU A 494 7.50 -15.60 27.87
C GLU A 494 7.23 -16.87 27.03
N SER A 495 7.68 -16.88 25.76
CA SER A 495 7.58 -18.03 24.86
C SER A 495 8.42 -19.21 25.38
N ASP A 496 9.63 -18.95 25.85
CA ASP A 496 10.51 -19.98 26.42
C ASP A 496 10.08 -20.46 27.81
N ALA A 497 9.46 -19.59 28.60
CA ALA A 497 8.92 -19.93 29.91
C ALA A 497 7.62 -20.76 29.84
N ALA A 498 6.93 -20.79 28.70
CA ALA A 498 5.77 -21.65 28.52
C ALA A 498 6.22 -23.12 28.66
N PRO A 499 5.64 -23.91 29.58
CA PRO A 499 6.05 -25.29 29.78
C PRO A 499 5.86 -26.04 28.46
N ARG A 500 6.97 -26.38 27.79
CA ARG A 500 6.99 -27.20 26.57
C ARG A 500 6.13 -28.42 26.86
N THR A 501 4.91 -28.44 26.36
CA THR A 501 4.00 -29.57 26.56
C THR A 501 4.70 -30.77 25.93
N ALA A 502 5.16 -31.69 26.77
CA ALA A 502 6.02 -32.80 26.41
C ALA A 502 5.47 -33.55 25.18
N GLY A 503 6.11 -33.40 24.01
CA GLY A 503 5.68 -34.13 22.81
C GLY A 503 6.15 -33.67 21.43
N HIS A 504 6.86 -32.54 21.29
CA HIS A 504 7.37 -32.09 19.99
C HIS A 504 8.83 -31.64 20.08
N GLU A 505 9.75 -32.60 19.90
CA GLU A 505 11.14 -32.29 19.53
C GLU A 505 11.15 -31.93 18.04
N SER A 506 11.21 -30.65 17.70
CA SER A 506 11.47 -30.20 16.32
C SER A 506 12.95 -30.40 16.00
N ASN A 507 13.22 -31.30 15.06
CA ASN A 507 14.57 -31.67 14.64
C ASN A 507 14.97 -30.82 13.43
N ASP A 508 15.08 -29.50 13.60
CA ASP A 508 15.53 -28.56 12.57
C ASP A 508 16.97 -28.10 12.86
N PRO A 509 17.99 -28.65 12.19
CA PRO A 509 19.40 -28.40 12.49
C PRO A 509 19.93 -27.04 12.01
N GLY A 510 19.12 -26.18 11.39
CA GLY A 510 19.56 -24.89 10.83
C GLY A 510 19.35 -23.66 11.72
N ALA A 511 18.50 -23.74 12.75
CA ALA A 511 18.17 -22.57 13.58
C ALA A 511 19.21 -22.29 14.69
N ALA A 512 19.86 -23.32 15.22
CA ALA A 512 20.81 -23.20 16.33
C ALA A 512 22.12 -22.47 15.93
N ASP A 513 22.58 -22.61 14.69
CA ASP A 513 23.83 -21.99 14.22
C ASP A 513 23.71 -20.47 13.98
N LEU A 514 22.48 -19.94 13.89
CA LEU A 514 22.25 -18.50 13.74
C LEU A 514 22.17 -17.79 15.10
N GLU A 515 21.62 -18.43 16.14
CA GLU A 515 21.56 -17.87 17.50
C GLU A 515 22.96 -17.63 18.09
N ASP A 516 23.90 -18.56 17.91
CA ASP A 516 25.29 -18.43 18.37
C ASP A 516 26.02 -17.23 17.72
N LEU A 517 25.58 -16.76 16.55
CA LEU A 517 26.16 -15.61 15.85
C LEU A 517 25.68 -14.26 16.41
N PHE A 518 24.59 -14.26 17.18
CA PHE A 518 24.07 -13.07 17.86
C PHE A 518 24.63 -12.92 19.28
N ASP A 519 24.96 -14.04 19.95
CA ASP A 519 25.46 -14.02 21.34
C ASP A 519 26.92 -13.57 21.49
N ASP A 520 27.75 -13.69 20.45
CA ASP A 520 29.19 -13.36 20.50
C ASP A 520 29.52 -11.86 20.26
N ALA A 521 28.53 -10.96 20.21
CA ALA A 521 28.71 -9.53 19.90
C ALA A 521 28.25 -8.54 21.00
N GLY A 522 28.45 -8.90 22.28
CA GLY A 522 28.22 -8.02 23.44
C GLY A 522 29.24 -6.90 23.64
#